data_AF-A0A836UT10-F1
#
_entry.id   AF-A0A836UT10-F1
#
_cell.length_a   1.000
_cell.length_b   1.000
_cell.length_c   1.000
_cell.angle_alpha   90.00
_cell.angle_beta   90.00
_cell.angle_gamma   90.00
#
_symmetry.space_group_name_H-M   'P 1'
#
loop_
_entity.id
_entity.type
_entity.pdbx_description
1 polymer ?
#
loop_
_entity_poly.entity_id
_entity_poly.type
_entity_poly.pdbx_seq_one_letter_code
_entity_poly.pdbx_strand_id
1 'polypeptide(L)'
;MSFYVGFLYISTVLIWGSTWLAITYQLGSVDPIVSVIYRMVLSSVLLFIVCHYRGISLRVDSRNHTFLMAQGVSLFGLNYWIIYMAETYLASGIIAAMFSLIVLFNIVNSRIFLKRPTNAYIVLGGFVGLSGICFLFYPELTSVGTGNGAIKGFALGLTAVFIASLGNMAATRNGLTGLSVWTINAWGTLYGAMALVVIALFTGTEFTYEYTVSYTASLVYLSIFGTILAFGAYLKLMVLIGPEKAGYGALLIPFVAIILSTLFESYQWTPMALAGFVLAGLGNYLVMSRKN
;
A
#
# COMPACT_ATOMS: atom_id res chain seq x y z
N MET A 1 20.43 -13.86 -10.46
CA MET A 1 19.77 -13.42 -9.21
C MET A 1 19.83 -14.58 -8.23
N SER A 2 20.27 -14.39 -6.98
CA SER A 2 20.28 -15.49 -5.99
C SER A 2 18.86 -16.01 -5.77
N PHE A 3 18.70 -17.33 -5.60
CA PHE A 3 17.40 -17.96 -5.31
C PHE A 3 16.66 -17.25 -4.17
N TYR A 4 17.40 -16.83 -3.14
CA TYR A 4 16.87 -16.07 -2.01
C TYR A 4 16.26 -14.72 -2.40
N VAL A 5 16.92 -13.97 -3.28
CA VAL A 5 16.40 -12.68 -3.79
C VAL A 5 15.16 -12.92 -4.64
N GLY A 6 15.18 -13.95 -5.50
CA GLY A 6 14.02 -14.34 -6.30
C GLY A 6 12.80 -14.67 -5.44
N PHE A 7 13.00 -15.48 -4.39
CA PHE A 7 11.96 -15.86 -3.44
C PHE A 7 11.32 -14.64 -2.74
N LEU A 8 12.14 -13.75 -2.17
CA LEU A 8 11.63 -12.55 -1.50
C LEU A 8 10.82 -11.67 -2.47
N TYR A 9 11.30 -11.56 -3.71
CA TYR A 9 10.70 -10.73 -4.73
C TYR A 9 9.34 -11.28 -5.17
N ILE A 10 9.29 -12.56 -5.56
CA ILE A 10 8.05 -13.23 -5.97
C ILE A 10 7.04 -13.22 -4.83
N SER A 11 7.48 -13.52 -3.60
CA SER A 11 6.60 -13.51 -2.42
C SER A 11 6.01 -12.13 -2.18
N THR A 12 6.81 -11.07 -2.26
CA THR A 12 6.34 -9.68 -2.10
C THR A 12 5.26 -9.35 -3.13
N VAL A 13 5.51 -9.67 -4.40
CA VAL A 13 4.58 -9.39 -5.50
C VAL A 13 3.28 -10.17 -5.34
N LEU A 14 3.34 -11.46 -5.04
CA LEU A 14 2.15 -12.30 -4.89
C LEU A 14 1.34 -11.93 -3.65
N ILE A 15 2.00 -11.65 -2.53
CA ILE A 15 1.33 -11.27 -1.29
C ILE A 15 0.65 -9.91 -1.46
N TRP A 16 1.36 -8.86 -1.87
CA TRP A 16 0.76 -7.54 -2.05
C TRP A 16 -0.24 -7.50 -3.21
N GLY A 17 -0.04 -8.32 -4.26
CA GLY A 17 -1.03 -8.46 -5.32
C GLY A 17 -2.35 -9.08 -4.84
N SER A 18 -2.28 -10.04 -3.93
CA SER A 18 -3.48 -10.70 -3.37
C SER A 18 -4.09 -9.96 -2.18
N THR A 19 -3.36 -9.04 -1.53
CA THR A 19 -3.92 -8.29 -0.40
C THR A 19 -5.10 -7.41 -0.80
N TRP A 20 -5.15 -6.92 -2.04
CA TRP A 20 -6.28 -6.13 -2.54
C TRP A 20 -7.58 -6.94 -2.50
N LEU A 21 -7.57 -8.16 -3.05
CA LEU A 21 -8.72 -9.06 -2.93
C LEU A 21 -8.99 -9.43 -1.47
N ALA A 22 -7.95 -9.63 -0.65
CA ALA A 22 -8.16 -9.99 0.75
C ALA A 22 -8.86 -8.87 1.57
N ILE A 23 -8.67 -7.60 1.21
CA ILE A 23 -9.32 -6.46 1.87
C ILE A 23 -10.83 -6.50 1.65
N THR A 24 -11.32 -6.98 0.51
CA THR A 24 -12.78 -7.03 0.22
C THR A 24 -13.54 -7.88 1.23
N TYR A 25 -12.91 -8.92 1.79
CA TYR A 25 -13.47 -9.74 2.88
C TYR A 25 -13.50 -9.05 4.25
N GLN A 26 -13.00 -7.81 4.36
CA GLN A 26 -13.07 -6.98 5.56
C GLN A 26 -14.07 -5.83 5.42
N LEU A 27 -14.76 -5.72 4.28
CA LEU A 27 -15.71 -4.67 3.97
C LEU A 27 -17.15 -5.16 4.16
N GLY A 28 -18.09 -4.24 4.40
CA GLY A 28 -19.53 -4.52 4.46
C GLY A 28 -20.10 -4.35 5.87
N SER A 29 -19.77 -5.25 6.80
CA SER A 29 -20.37 -5.28 8.15
C SER A 29 -19.56 -4.53 9.21
N VAL A 30 -18.24 -4.49 9.08
CA VAL A 30 -17.32 -3.79 9.98
C VAL A 30 -16.85 -2.51 9.30
N ASP A 31 -16.83 -1.41 10.06
CA ASP A 31 -16.34 -0.13 9.54
C ASP A 31 -14.88 -0.27 9.06
N PRO A 32 -14.54 0.26 7.86
CA PRO A 32 -13.17 0.31 7.35
C PRO A 32 -12.11 0.72 8.37
N ILE A 33 -12.37 1.73 9.20
CA ILE A 33 -11.38 2.20 10.19
C ILE A 33 -11.09 1.11 11.23
N VAL A 34 -12.13 0.39 11.67
CA VAL A 34 -12.06 -0.66 12.69
C VAL A 34 -11.29 -1.86 12.15
N SER A 35 -11.59 -2.29 10.92
CA SER A 35 -10.85 -3.36 10.26
C SER A 35 -9.35 -3.06 10.11
N VAL A 36 -9.00 -1.81 9.77
CA VAL A 36 -7.59 -1.38 9.70
C VAL A 36 -6.95 -1.30 11.08
N ILE A 37 -7.66 -0.82 12.11
CA ILE A 37 -7.18 -0.85 13.50
C ILE A 37 -6.84 -2.27 13.92
N TYR A 38 -7.75 -3.23 13.75
CA TYR A 38 -7.50 -4.62 14.11
C TYR A 38 -6.28 -5.19 13.40
N ARG A 39 -6.14 -4.91 12.09
CA ARG A 39 -4.99 -5.34 11.30
C ARG A 39 -3.68 -4.77 11.85
N MET A 40 -3.63 -3.46 12.10
CA MET A 40 -2.40 -2.80 12.55
C MET A 40 -2.05 -3.16 14.00
N VAL A 41 -3.04 -3.32 14.88
CA VAL A 41 -2.85 -3.81 16.25
C VAL A 41 -2.29 -5.22 16.24
N LEU A 42 -2.90 -6.15 15.48
CA LEU A 42 -2.43 -7.53 15.40
C LEU A 42 -1.01 -7.59 14.85
N SER A 43 -0.72 -6.87 13.77
CA SER A 43 0.63 -6.79 13.22
C SER A 43 1.63 -6.22 14.22
N SER A 44 1.27 -5.15 14.93
CA SER A 44 2.13 -4.51 15.92
C SER A 44 2.47 -5.46 17.06
N VAL A 45 1.45 -6.08 17.67
CA VAL A 45 1.63 -7.05 18.76
C VAL A 45 2.57 -8.19 18.34
N LEU A 46 2.34 -8.79 17.18
CA LEU A 46 3.18 -9.86 16.66
C LEU A 46 4.62 -9.40 16.39
N LEU A 47 4.82 -8.19 15.86
CA LEU A 47 6.15 -7.62 15.63
C LEU A 47 6.89 -7.36 16.94
N PHE A 48 6.22 -6.81 17.96
CA PHE A 48 6.81 -6.62 19.29
C PHE A 48 7.21 -7.95 19.93
N ILE A 49 6.35 -8.97 19.83
CA ILE A 49 6.64 -10.34 20.30
C ILE A 49 7.88 -10.91 19.59
N VAL A 50 7.93 -10.80 18.25
CA VAL A 50 9.08 -11.28 17.46
C VAL A 50 10.35 -10.53 17.84
N CYS A 51 10.29 -9.21 18.05
CA CYS A 51 11.45 -8.43 18.46
C CYS A 51 11.95 -8.85 19.83
N HIS A 52 11.05 -9.08 20.78
CA HIS A 52 11.38 -9.55 22.13
C HIS A 52 12.10 -10.90 22.09
N TYR A 53 11.52 -11.91 21.45
CA TYR A 53 12.10 -13.26 21.41
C TYR A 53 13.39 -13.36 20.58
N ARG A 54 13.58 -12.48 19.58
CA ARG A 54 14.81 -12.43 18.78
C ARG A 54 15.89 -11.51 19.36
N GLY A 55 15.64 -10.86 20.49
CA GLY A 55 16.56 -9.89 21.07
C GLY A 55 16.80 -8.67 20.18
N ILE A 56 15.86 -8.32 19.30
CA ILE A 56 15.95 -7.15 18.45
C ILE A 56 15.62 -5.92 19.31
N SER A 57 16.55 -4.98 19.40
CA SER A 57 16.36 -3.77 20.20
C SER A 57 15.15 -2.96 19.74
N LEU A 58 14.23 -2.71 20.68
CA LEU A 58 13.08 -1.82 20.51
C LEU A 58 13.34 -0.40 21.00
N ARG A 59 14.55 -0.13 21.52
CA ARG A 59 14.94 1.20 22.01
C ARG A 59 15.12 2.15 20.83
N VAL A 60 14.43 3.28 20.89
CA VAL A 60 14.45 4.32 19.87
C VAL A 60 14.58 5.67 20.58
N ASP A 61 15.40 6.57 20.03
CA ASP A 61 15.51 7.93 20.56
C ASP A 61 14.23 8.75 20.28
N SER A 62 13.99 9.79 21.07
CA SER A 62 12.76 10.60 20.95
C SER A 62 12.62 11.26 19.57
N ARG A 63 13.72 11.60 18.91
CA ARG A 63 13.69 12.21 17.57
C ARG A 63 13.21 11.22 16.51
N ASN A 64 13.66 9.97 16.59
CA ASN A 64 13.28 8.90 15.70
C ASN A 64 11.83 8.49 15.94
N HIS A 65 11.33 8.55 17.18
CA HIS A 65 9.90 8.33 17.46
C HIS A 65 8.99 9.29 16.67
N THR A 66 9.35 10.56 16.51
CA THR A 66 8.57 11.50 15.68
C THR A 66 8.46 11.04 14.22
N PHE A 67 9.56 10.56 13.62
CA PHE A 67 9.54 10.07 12.24
C PHE A 67 8.90 8.68 12.11
N LEU A 68 8.99 7.82 13.12
CA LEU A 68 8.25 6.57 13.17
C LEU A 68 6.74 6.82 13.27
N MET A 69 6.34 7.83 14.05
CA MET A 69 4.94 8.27 14.12
C MET A 69 4.48 8.84 12.79
N ALA A 70 5.25 9.72 12.14
CA ALA A 70 4.91 10.24 10.82
C ALA A 70 4.79 9.14 9.75
N GLN A 71 5.68 8.14 9.79
CA GLN A 71 5.56 6.94 8.95
C GLN A 71 4.30 6.16 9.32
N GLY A 72 4.06 5.89 10.61
CA GLY A 72 2.94 5.10 11.09
C GLY A 72 1.58 5.68 10.73
N VAL A 73 1.37 6.95 11.08
CA VAL A 73 0.13 7.69 10.82
C VAL A 73 -0.17 7.74 9.32
N SER A 74 0.82 8.05 8.49
CA SER A 74 0.59 8.23 7.05
C SER A 74 0.56 6.89 6.29
N LEU A 75 1.53 6.01 6.51
CA LEU A 75 1.72 4.79 5.71
C LEU A 75 0.90 3.60 6.23
N PHE A 76 0.79 3.43 7.55
CA PHE A 76 0.08 2.29 8.15
C PHE A 76 -1.34 2.65 8.64
N GLY A 77 -1.59 3.92 8.96
CA GLY A 77 -2.89 4.41 9.41
C GLY A 77 -3.75 4.98 8.28
N LEU A 78 -3.67 6.31 8.10
CA LEU A 78 -4.55 7.11 7.24
C LEU A 78 -4.62 6.58 5.81
N ASN A 79 -3.50 6.24 5.17
CA ASN A 79 -3.54 5.67 3.84
C ASN A 79 -4.41 4.42 3.76
N TYR A 80 -4.17 3.43 4.64
CA TYR A 80 -4.92 2.18 4.60
C TYR A 80 -6.40 2.38 4.91
N TRP A 81 -6.74 3.25 5.87
CA TRP A 81 -8.12 3.59 6.13
C TRP A 81 -8.82 4.15 4.88
N ILE A 82 -8.18 5.10 4.20
CA ILE A 82 -8.74 5.72 2.98
C ILE A 82 -8.78 4.72 1.82
N ILE A 83 -7.81 3.80 1.70
CA ILE A 83 -7.85 2.69 0.73
C ILE A 83 -9.05 1.79 0.97
N TYR A 84 -9.29 1.37 2.22
CA TYR A 84 -10.42 0.51 2.53
C TYR A 84 -11.74 1.22 2.20
N MET A 85 -11.83 2.53 2.46
CA MET A 85 -12.97 3.33 2.01
C MET A 85 -13.09 3.36 0.48
N ALA A 86 -11.98 3.50 -0.25
CA ALA A 86 -11.98 3.52 -1.72
C ALA A 86 -12.47 2.18 -2.31
N GLU A 87 -12.08 1.05 -1.71
CA GLU A 87 -12.49 -0.30 -2.13
C GLU A 87 -13.98 -0.59 -1.88
N THR A 88 -14.68 0.20 -1.07
CA THR A 88 -16.15 0.11 -0.99
C THR A 88 -16.85 0.61 -2.26
N TYR A 89 -16.12 1.32 -3.14
CA TYR A 89 -16.66 1.94 -4.35
C TYR A 89 -16.08 1.34 -5.64
N LEU A 90 -14.88 0.76 -5.59
CA LEU A 90 -14.14 0.32 -6.77
C LEU A 90 -13.57 -1.08 -6.56
N ALA A 91 -13.55 -1.87 -7.63
CA ALA A 91 -12.97 -3.21 -7.60
C ALA A 91 -11.49 -3.19 -7.18
N SER A 92 -11.06 -4.23 -6.47
CA SER A 92 -9.72 -4.27 -5.86
C SER A 92 -8.59 -4.15 -6.90
N GLY A 93 -8.78 -4.68 -8.11
CA GLY A 93 -7.84 -4.56 -9.22
C GLY A 93 -7.65 -3.11 -9.72
N ILE A 94 -8.70 -2.29 -9.69
CA ILE A 94 -8.64 -0.86 -10.05
C ILE A 94 -7.84 -0.10 -9.02
N ILE A 95 -8.14 -0.30 -7.72
CA ILE A 95 -7.43 0.36 -6.63
C ILE A 95 -5.94 -0.04 -6.64
N ALA A 96 -5.63 -1.31 -6.89
CA ALA A 96 -4.24 -1.78 -7.02
C ALA A 96 -3.48 -1.08 -8.15
N ALA A 97 -4.12 -0.93 -9.32
CA ALA A 97 -3.55 -0.18 -10.44
C ALA A 97 -3.35 1.29 -10.08
N MET A 98 -4.34 1.95 -9.46
CA MET A 98 -4.21 3.33 -8.98
C MET A 98 -3.07 3.49 -7.98
N PHE A 99 -2.90 2.55 -7.04
CA PHE A 99 -1.86 2.61 -6.03
C PHE A 99 -0.45 2.61 -6.62
N SER A 100 -0.27 2.05 -7.82
CA SER A 100 1.01 2.11 -8.53
C SER A 100 1.47 3.55 -8.84
N LEU A 101 0.55 4.52 -8.90
CA LEU A 101 0.87 5.96 -9.01
C LEU A 101 1.66 6.49 -7.82
N ILE A 102 1.81 5.72 -6.74
CA ILE A 102 2.65 6.07 -5.59
C ILE A 102 4.08 6.38 -6.02
N VAL A 103 4.57 5.77 -7.11
CA VAL A 103 5.90 6.04 -7.66
C VAL A 103 6.01 7.51 -8.08
N LEU A 104 4.97 8.08 -8.67
CA LEU A 104 4.96 9.48 -9.13
C LEU A 104 4.99 10.44 -7.95
N PHE A 105 4.09 10.23 -6.98
CA PHE A 105 4.06 11.03 -5.77
C PHE A 105 5.37 10.89 -4.98
N ASN A 106 5.95 9.69 -4.91
CA ASN A 106 7.22 9.45 -4.23
C ASN A 106 8.36 10.28 -4.82
N ILE A 107 8.37 10.48 -6.14
CA ILE A 107 9.40 11.28 -6.78
C ILE A 107 9.21 12.76 -6.47
N VAL A 108 7.99 13.27 -6.63
CA VAL A 108 7.67 14.68 -6.30
C VAL A 108 8.02 14.96 -4.83
N ASN A 109 7.55 14.12 -3.92
CA ASN A 109 7.83 14.23 -2.50
C ASN A 109 9.34 14.04 -2.19
N SER A 110 10.03 13.13 -2.87
CA SER A 110 11.48 12.96 -2.70
C SER A 110 12.27 14.18 -3.19
N ARG A 111 11.79 14.89 -4.23
CA ARG A 111 12.39 16.15 -4.67
C ARG A 111 12.22 17.23 -3.62
N ILE A 112 11.01 17.36 -3.06
CA ILE A 112 10.65 18.39 -2.08
C ILE A 112 11.36 18.14 -0.74
N PHE A 113 11.19 16.94 -0.17
CA PHE A 113 11.63 16.64 1.20
C PHE A 113 13.06 16.09 1.27
N LEU A 114 13.52 15.37 0.23
CA LEU A 114 14.83 14.71 0.22
C LEU A 114 15.81 15.33 -0.78
N LYS A 115 15.42 16.40 -1.49
CA LYS A 115 16.23 17.12 -2.49
C LYS A 115 16.81 16.24 -3.60
N ARG A 116 16.22 15.06 -3.87
CA ARG A 116 16.66 14.16 -4.94
C ARG A 116 16.42 14.78 -6.32
N PRO A 117 17.29 14.60 -7.33
CA PRO A 117 17.08 15.16 -8.66
C PRO A 117 15.93 14.46 -9.41
N THR A 118 15.25 15.23 -10.28
CA THR A 118 14.16 14.76 -11.17
C THR A 118 14.61 14.82 -12.62
N ASN A 119 14.24 13.81 -13.42
CA ASN A 119 14.58 13.70 -14.85
C ASN A 119 13.30 13.76 -15.70
N ALA A 120 13.39 14.22 -16.95
CA ALA A 120 12.31 14.25 -17.93
C ALA A 120 11.60 12.91 -18.13
N TYR A 121 12.31 11.78 -18.07
CA TYR A 121 11.69 10.43 -18.16
C TYR A 121 10.71 10.15 -17.03
N ILE A 122 10.98 10.69 -15.84
CA ILE A 122 10.09 10.55 -14.69
C ILE A 122 8.79 11.32 -14.93
N VAL A 123 8.92 12.53 -15.46
CA VAL A 123 7.77 13.37 -15.80
C VAL A 123 6.94 12.70 -16.90
N LEU A 124 7.59 12.22 -17.96
CA LEU A 124 6.94 11.51 -19.07
C LEU A 124 6.24 10.22 -18.60
N GLY A 125 6.95 9.36 -17.86
CA GLY A 125 6.37 8.14 -17.32
C GLY A 125 5.21 8.41 -16.37
N GLY A 126 5.24 9.54 -15.64
CA GLY A 126 4.12 10.00 -14.83
C GLY A 126 2.88 10.39 -15.63
N PHE A 127 3.03 11.13 -16.71
CA PHE A 127 1.91 11.44 -17.60
C PHE A 127 1.35 10.19 -18.27
N VAL A 128 2.21 9.27 -18.73
CA VAL A 128 1.77 7.99 -19.31
C VAL A 128 1.01 7.16 -18.29
N GLY A 129 1.54 7.06 -17.06
CA GLY A 129 0.91 6.30 -15.97
C GLY A 129 -0.45 6.87 -15.57
N LEU A 130 -0.53 8.20 -15.38
CA LEU A 130 -1.78 8.88 -15.05
C LEU A 130 -2.82 8.73 -16.17
N SER A 131 -2.41 8.85 -17.43
CA SER A 131 -3.29 8.64 -18.59
C SER A 131 -3.84 7.21 -18.62
N GLY A 132 -3.00 6.22 -18.32
CA GLY A 132 -3.41 4.83 -18.20
C GLY A 132 -4.46 4.63 -17.12
N ILE A 133 -4.30 5.24 -15.96
CA ILE A 133 -5.30 5.19 -14.88
C ILE A 133 -6.61 5.87 -15.28
N CYS A 134 -6.57 7.01 -15.97
CA CYS A 134 -7.78 7.64 -16.49
C CYS A 134 -8.53 6.71 -17.46
N PHE A 135 -7.83 6.00 -18.34
CA PHE A 135 -8.42 5.04 -19.28
C PHE A 135 -8.98 3.81 -18.58
N LEU A 136 -8.28 3.33 -17.55
CA LEU A 136 -8.71 2.20 -16.73
C LEU A 136 -9.99 2.52 -15.96
N PHE A 137 -10.10 3.74 -15.47
CA PHE A 137 -11.22 4.21 -14.67
C PHE A 137 -12.41 4.73 -15.49
N TYR A 138 -12.20 5.14 -16.74
CA TYR A 138 -13.24 5.69 -17.60
C TYR A 138 -14.52 4.81 -17.72
N PRO A 139 -14.43 3.47 -17.87
CA PRO A 139 -15.62 2.61 -17.91
C PRO A 139 -16.50 2.72 -16.66
N GLU A 140 -15.88 2.87 -15.49
CA GLU A 140 -16.58 3.00 -14.20
C GLU A 140 -17.34 4.33 -14.06
N LEU A 141 -16.89 5.39 -14.75
CA LEU A 141 -17.59 6.67 -14.79
C LEU A 141 -18.80 6.66 -15.70
N THR A 142 -18.75 5.85 -16.75
CA THR A 142 -19.80 5.76 -17.76
C THR A 142 -20.86 4.71 -17.47
N SER A 143 -20.64 3.84 -16.47
CA SER A 143 -21.65 2.87 -16.06
C SER A 143 -22.84 3.59 -15.41
N VAL A 144 -24.05 3.21 -15.82
CA VAL A 144 -25.29 3.87 -15.40
C VAL A 144 -25.55 3.56 -13.92
N GLY A 145 -25.63 4.59 -13.07
CA GLY A 145 -25.99 4.47 -11.64
C GLY A 145 -24.83 4.48 -10.64
N THR A 146 -23.58 4.46 -11.11
CA THR A 146 -22.36 4.37 -10.27
C THR A 146 -21.56 5.67 -10.20
N GLY A 147 -21.82 6.64 -11.08
CA GLY A 147 -20.95 7.80 -11.31
C GLY A 147 -20.52 8.58 -10.05
N ASN A 148 -21.44 8.83 -9.10
CA ASN A 148 -21.07 9.52 -7.85
C ASN A 148 -20.22 8.66 -6.91
N GLY A 149 -20.48 7.36 -6.83
CA GLY A 149 -19.69 6.42 -6.02
C GLY A 149 -18.30 6.22 -6.61
N ALA A 150 -18.22 6.04 -7.93
CA ALA A 150 -16.96 5.85 -8.65
C ALA A 150 -16.03 7.06 -8.48
N ILE A 151 -16.52 8.30 -8.68
CA ILE A 151 -15.72 9.52 -8.50
C ILE A 151 -15.20 9.63 -7.07
N LYS A 152 -16.04 9.31 -6.07
CA LYS A 152 -15.64 9.32 -4.66
C LYS A 152 -14.55 8.27 -4.40
N GLY A 153 -14.72 7.04 -4.90
CA GLY A 153 -13.71 5.98 -4.82
C GLY A 153 -12.37 6.39 -5.44
N PHE A 154 -12.41 7.04 -6.61
CA PHE A 154 -11.21 7.53 -7.29
C PHE A 154 -10.49 8.63 -6.48
N ALA A 155 -11.25 9.61 -5.97
CA ALA A 155 -10.70 10.69 -5.15
C ALA A 155 -10.09 10.15 -3.85
N LEU A 156 -10.76 9.21 -3.18
CA LEU A 156 -10.25 8.52 -2.00
C LEU A 156 -8.96 7.75 -2.35
N GLY A 157 -8.98 6.95 -3.42
CA GLY A 157 -7.82 6.19 -3.89
C GLY A 157 -6.61 7.08 -4.09
N LEU A 158 -6.72 8.14 -4.92
CA LEU A 158 -5.63 9.11 -5.15
C LEU A 158 -5.15 9.78 -3.87
N THR A 159 -6.08 10.19 -3.00
CA THR A 159 -5.74 10.82 -1.71
C THR A 159 -4.93 9.85 -0.85
N ALA A 160 -5.34 8.58 -0.81
CA ALA A 160 -4.63 7.55 -0.10
C ALA A 160 -3.21 7.38 -0.67
N VAL A 161 -3.06 7.23 -2.00
CA VAL A 161 -1.74 7.08 -2.64
C VAL A 161 -0.81 8.25 -2.28
N PHE A 162 -1.33 9.48 -2.29
CA PHE A 162 -0.56 10.65 -1.92
C PHE A 162 -0.10 10.61 -0.45
N ILE A 163 -1.00 10.26 0.48
CA ILE A 163 -0.68 10.13 1.91
C ILE A 163 0.35 9.02 2.16
N ALA A 164 0.22 7.87 1.49
CA ALA A 164 1.23 6.81 1.54
C ALA A 164 2.60 7.31 1.10
N SER A 165 2.63 8.14 0.06
CA SER A 165 3.88 8.73 -0.43
C SER A 165 4.56 9.64 0.59
N LEU A 166 3.79 10.45 1.34
CA LEU A 166 4.33 11.23 2.47
C LEU A 166 4.91 10.29 3.54
N GLY A 167 4.21 9.21 3.86
CA GLY A 167 4.70 8.16 4.76
C GLY A 167 6.01 7.52 4.29
N ASN A 168 6.16 7.30 2.98
CA ASN A 168 7.41 6.79 2.39
C ASN A 168 8.61 7.74 2.59
N MET A 169 8.40 9.05 2.69
CA MET A 169 9.49 10.00 2.96
C MET A 169 10.05 9.78 4.37
N ALA A 170 9.15 9.65 5.36
CA ALA A 170 9.53 9.30 6.72
C ALA A 170 10.16 7.90 6.79
N ALA A 171 9.59 6.91 6.08
CA ALA A 171 10.13 5.55 6.01
C ALA A 171 11.55 5.50 5.41
N THR A 172 11.79 6.27 4.33
CA THR A 172 13.11 6.38 3.71
C THR A 172 14.13 6.92 4.71
N ARG A 173 13.77 7.98 5.44
CA ARG A 173 14.63 8.54 6.49
C ARG A 173 14.86 7.54 7.62
N ASN A 174 13.82 6.84 8.07
CA ASN A 174 13.92 5.86 9.15
C ASN A 174 14.82 4.69 8.77
N GLY A 175 14.77 4.23 7.52
CA GLY A 175 15.67 3.18 7.01
C GLY A 175 17.15 3.55 7.04
N LEU A 176 17.49 4.85 7.09
CA LEU A 176 18.87 5.33 7.15
C LEU A 176 19.40 5.54 8.58
N THR A 177 18.59 5.27 9.60
CA THR A 177 18.99 5.43 11.02
C THR A 177 19.82 4.28 11.57
N GLY A 178 19.91 3.16 10.85
CA GLY A 178 20.48 1.91 11.35
C GLY A 178 19.54 1.11 12.26
N LEU A 179 18.32 1.61 12.54
CA LEU A 179 17.31 0.84 13.24
C LEU A 179 16.92 -0.41 12.44
N SER A 180 16.67 -1.50 13.15
CA SER A 180 16.14 -2.72 12.55
C SER A 180 14.79 -2.44 11.90
N VAL A 181 14.59 -2.98 10.69
CA VAL A 181 13.30 -2.96 9.98
C VAL A 181 12.16 -3.48 10.85
N TRP A 182 12.41 -4.51 11.64
CA TRP A 182 11.42 -5.07 12.56
C TRP A 182 10.98 -4.04 13.61
N THR A 183 11.93 -3.29 14.18
CA THR A 183 11.67 -2.21 15.13
C THR A 183 10.89 -1.06 14.48
N ILE A 184 11.30 -0.64 13.27
CA ILE A 184 10.62 0.41 12.52
C ILE A 184 9.17 0.04 12.26
N ASN A 185 8.91 -1.18 11.79
CA ASN A 185 7.56 -1.64 11.50
C ASN A 185 6.72 -1.87 12.76
N ALA A 186 7.32 -2.37 13.86
CA ALA A 186 6.62 -2.57 15.14
C ALA A 186 6.04 -1.24 15.66
N TRP A 187 6.89 -0.21 15.74
CA TRP A 187 6.49 1.13 16.16
C TRP A 187 5.61 1.84 15.13
N GLY A 188 5.92 1.73 13.83
CA GLY A 188 5.13 2.34 12.77
C GLY A 188 3.68 1.83 12.75
N THR A 189 3.49 0.51 12.82
CA THR A 189 2.14 -0.09 12.89
C THR A 189 1.42 0.29 14.18
N LEU A 190 2.13 0.37 15.32
CA LEU A 190 1.56 0.85 16.58
C LEU A 190 1.04 2.28 16.46
N TYR A 191 1.86 3.20 15.95
CA TYR A 191 1.45 4.60 15.81
C TYR A 191 0.34 4.80 14.79
N GLY A 192 0.33 4.02 13.71
CA GLY A 192 -0.79 3.98 12.76
C GLY A 192 -2.08 3.54 13.46
N ALA A 193 -2.04 2.44 14.21
CA ALA A 193 -3.18 1.94 14.99
C ALA A 193 -3.67 2.98 16.01
N MET A 194 -2.77 3.57 16.80
CA MET A 194 -3.12 4.59 17.80
C MET A 194 -3.82 5.79 17.18
N ALA A 195 -3.31 6.29 16.05
CA ALA A 195 -3.92 7.42 15.35
C ALA A 195 -5.33 7.09 14.85
N LEU A 196 -5.53 5.90 14.29
CA LEU A 196 -6.85 5.47 13.84
C LEU A 196 -7.80 5.23 15.02
N VAL A 197 -7.34 4.68 16.15
CA VAL A 197 -8.15 4.55 17.37
C VAL A 197 -8.60 5.92 17.85
N VAL A 198 -7.70 6.91 17.90
CA VAL A 198 -8.05 8.28 18.28
C VAL A 198 -9.13 8.84 17.34
N ILE A 199 -8.98 8.66 16.03
CA ILE A 199 -9.96 9.10 15.05
C ILE A 199 -11.31 8.39 15.28
N ALA A 200 -11.32 7.07 15.44
CA ALA A 200 -12.52 6.26 15.66
C ALA A 200 -13.28 6.72 16.93
N LEU A 201 -12.57 7.06 18.00
CA LEU A 201 -13.16 7.59 19.22
C LEU A 201 -13.79 8.97 19.00
N PHE A 202 -13.13 9.86 18.24
CA PHE A 202 -13.66 11.19 17.92
C PHE A 202 -14.84 11.15 16.94
N THR A 203 -14.87 10.19 16.01
CA THR A 203 -15.98 10.00 15.08
C THR A 203 -17.14 9.21 15.68
N GLY A 204 -16.98 8.68 16.90
CA GLY A 204 -17.98 7.83 17.55
C GLY A 204 -18.19 6.51 16.81
N THR A 205 -17.17 6.01 16.11
CA THR A 205 -17.27 4.76 15.35
C THR A 205 -17.40 3.57 16.30
N GLU A 206 -18.41 2.74 16.05
CA GLU A 206 -18.65 1.53 16.83
C GLU A 206 -17.62 0.45 16.47
N PHE A 207 -16.99 -0.14 17.49
CA PHE A 207 -16.05 -1.24 17.32
C PHE A 207 -16.80 -2.57 17.21
N THR A 208 -17.25 -2.89 16.01
CA THR A 208 -17.90 -4.16 15.68
C THR A 208 -16.89 -5.19 15.18
N TYR A 209 -17.26 -6.47 15.24
CA TYR A 209 -16.46 -7.56 14.71
C TYR A 209 -17.37 -8.56 13.98
N GLU A 210 -16.98 -8.97 12.79
CA GLU A 210 -17.68 -10.00 12.03
C GLU A 210 -17.11 -11.38 12.34
N TYR A 211 -17.90 -12.23 13.00
CA TYR A 211 -17.50 -13.57 13.41
C TYR A 211 -17.61 -14.61 12.28
N THR A 212 -17.14 -14.25 11.07
CA THR A 212 -17.03 -15.19 9.96
C THR A 212 -15.60 -15.67 9.77
N VAL A 213 -15.46 -16.89 9.25
CA VAL A 213 -14.15 -17.45 8.90
C VAL A 213 -13.46 -16.59 7.85
N SER A 214 -14.22 -16.03 6.91
CA SER A 214 -13.70 -15.16 5.85
C SER A 214 -13.08 -13.88 6.41
N TYR A 215 -13.79 -13.16 7.28
CA TYR A 215 -13.29 -11.94 7.93
C TYR A 215 -12.05 -12.22 8.79
N THR A 216 -12.10 -13.28 9.60
CA THR A 216 -11.00 -13.64 10.51
C THR A 216 -9.76 -14.08 9.73
N ALA A 217 -9.93 -14.93 8.72
CA ALA A 217 -8.83 -15.42 7.91
C ALA A 217 -8.19 -14.30 7.09
N SER A 218 -8.99 -13.40 6.51
CA SER A 218 -8.48 -12.24 5.78
C SER A 218 -7.72 -11.29 6.72
N LEU A 219 -8.24 -11.02 7.93
CA LEU A 219 -7.57 -10.22 8.94
C LEU A 219 -6.20 -10.79 9.31
N VAL A 220 -6.12 -12.09 9.59
CA VAL A 220 -4.86 -12.77 9.92
C VAL A 220 -3.90 -12.75 8.73
N TYR A 221 -4.40 -13.04 7.53
CA TYR A 221 -3.62 -13.02 6.30
C TYR A 221 -3.02 -11.63 6.04
N LEU A 222 -3.84 -10.58 6.08
CA LEU A 222 -3.44 -9.20 5.86
C LEU A 222 -2.46 -8.71 6.92
N SER A 223 -2.65 -9.12 8.18
CA SER A 223 -1.78 -8.72 9.28
C SER A 223 -0.40 -9.40 9.21
N ILE A 224 -0.34 -10.70 8.92
CA ILE A 224 0.91 -11.46 8.89
C ILE A 224 1.59 -11.32 7.54
N PHE A 225 0.93 -11.72 6.45
CA PHE A 225 1.55 -11.73 5.14
C PHE A 225 1.62 -10.32 4.57
N GLY A 226 0.49 -9.60 4.55
CA GLY A 226 0.41 -8.26 3.96
C GLY A 226 1.25 -7.21 4.67
N THR A 227 1.16 -7.14 6.00
CA THR A 227 1.79 -6.07 6.79
C THR A 227 3.17 -6.46 7.34
N ILE A 228 3.36 -7.69 7.85
CA ILE A 228 4.66 -8.08 8.44
C ILE A 228 5.62 -8.59 7.37
N LEU A 229 5.25 -9.67 6.68
CA LEU A 229 6.18 -10.42 5.83
C LEU A 229 6.49 -9.70 4.53
N ALA A 230 5.47 -9.15 3.84
CA ALA A 230 5.70 -8.44 2.58
C ALA A 230 6.51 -7.16 2.77
N PHE A 231 6.19 -6.34 3.79
CA PHE A 231 7.05 -5.19 4.12
C PHE A 231 8.46 -5.64 4.53
N GLY A 232 8.60 -6.68 5.35
CA GLY A 232 9.91 -7.21 5.73
C GLY A 232 10.74 -7.68 4.52
N ALA A 233 10.11 -8.41 3.60
CA ALA A 233 10.73 -8.90 2.36
C ALA A 233 11.11 -7.73 1.43
N TYR A 234 10.21 -6.78 1.21
CA TYR A 234 10.47 -5.58 0.40
C TYR A 234 11.65 -4.76 0.94
N LEU A 235 11.65 -4.48 2.25
CA LEU A 235 12.73 -3.73 2.89
C LEU A 235 14.06 -4.50 2.81
N LYS A 236 14.03 -5.84 2.96
CA LYS A 236 15.23 -6.67 2.78
C LYS A 236 15.73 -6.66 1.33
N LEU A 237 14.83 -6.68 0.34
CA LEU A 237 15.19 -6.51 -1.08
C LEU A 237 15.86 -5.17 -1.31
N MET A 238 15.34 -4.08 -0.73
CA MET A 238 15.98 -2.76 -0.86
C MET A 238 17.43 -2.77 -0.36
N VAL A 239 17.71 -3.49 0.73
CA VAL A 239 19.08 -3.64 1.25
C VAL A 239 19.96 -4.51 0.34
N LEU A 240 19.41 -5.59 -0.23
CA LEU A 240 20.19 -6.58 -1.01
C LEU A 240 20.48 -6.14 -2.45
N ILE A 241 19.50 -5.56 -3.13
CA ILE A 241 19.58 -5.24 -4.56
C ILE A 241 19.40 -3.75 -4.85
N GLY A 242 19.27 -2.93 -3.81
CA GLY A 242 19.02 -1.51 -3.90
C GLY A 242 17.52 -1.17 -4.02
N PRO A 243 17.10 0.03 -3.57
CA PRO A 243 15.70 0.46 -3.60
C PRO A 243 15.12 0.54 -5.01
N GLU A 244 15.95 0.85 -6.01
CA GLU A 244 15.53 0.96 -7.40
C GLU A 244 15.08 -0.40 -7.95
N LYS A 245 15.92 -1.44 -7.83
CA LYS A 245 15.57 -2.80 -8.31
C LYS A 245 14.47 -3.44 -7.47
N ALA A 246 14.44 -3.20 -6.16
CA ALA A 246 13.36 -3.68 -5.30
C ALA A 246 12.01 -3.07 -5.66
N GLY A 247 12.00 -1.81 -6.12
CA GLY A 247 10.80 -1.10 -6.56
C GLY A 247 10.14 -1.71 -7.80
N TYR A 248 10.87 -2.46 -8.64
CA TYR A 248 10.31 -3.05 -9.86
C TYR A 248 9.17 -4.04 -9.53
N GLY A 249 9.12 -4.58 -8.31
CA GLY A 249 8.04 -5.46 -7.86
C GLY A 249 6.69 -4.76 -7.85
N ALA A 250 6.67 -3.45 -7.57
CA ALA A 250 5.46 -2.64 -7.59
C ALA A 250 4.80 -2.57 -8.98
N LEU A 251 5.56 -2.81 -10.05
CA LEU A 251 5.04 -2.91 -11.42
C LEU A 251 4.20 -4.17 -11.63
N LEU A 252 4.51 -5.25 -10.91
CA LEU A 252 3.87 -6.56 -11.08
C LEU A 252 2.66 -6.76 -10.18
N ILE A 253 2.58 -6.03 -9.07
CA ILE A 253 1.48 -6.11 -8.09
C ILE A 253 0.10 -5.90 -8.76
N PRO A 254 -0.12 -4.87 -9.61
CA PRO A 254 -1.42 -4.67 -10.25
C PRO A 254 -1.84 -5.82 -11.15
N PHE A 255 -0.88 -6.56 -11.76
CA PHE A 255 -1.18 -7.71 -12.61
C PHE A 255 -1.75 -8.86 -11.79
N VAL A 256 -1.14 -9.16 -10.65
CA VAL A 256 -1.67 -10.17 -9.73
C VAL A 256 -3.04 -9.75 -9.21
N ALA A 257 -3.19 -8.49 -8.82
CA ALA A 257 -4.45 -7.97 -8.28
C ALA A 257 -5.60 -8.03 -9.29
N ILE A 258 -5.36 -7.60 -10.53
CA ILE A 258 -6.42 -7.59 -11.56
C ILE A 258 -6.77 -8.99 -12.05
N ILE A 259 -5.81 -9.93 -12.08
CA ILE A 259 -6.09 -11.35 -12.33
C ILE A 259 -7.02 -11.90 -11.24
N LEU A 260 -6.70 -11.66 -9.97
CA LEU A 260 -7.54 -12.08 -8.87
C LEU A 260 -8.92 -11.41 -8.89
N SER A 261 -8.99 -10.12 -9.21
CA SER A 261 -10.24 -9.38 -9.37
C SER A 261 -11.11 -9.95 -10.50
N THR A 262 -10.48 -10.36 -11.61
CA THR A 262 -11.18 -11.03 -12.73
C THR A 262 -11.76 -12.37 -12.30
N LEU A 263 -11.00 -13.16 -11.53
CA LEU A 263 -11.40 -14.50 -11.11
C LEU A 263 -12.43 -14.51 -9.96
N PHE A 264 -12.32 -13.57 -9.02
CA PHE A 264 -13.07 -13.62 -7.76
C PHE A 264 -14.06 -12.47 -7.57
N GLU A 265 -13.88 -11.32 -8.23
CA GLU A 265 -14.80 -10.18 -8.18
C GLU A 265 -15.63 -10.03 -9.47
N SER A 266 -15.53 -10.98 -10.41
CA SER A 266 -16.22 -10.94 -11.70
C SER A 266 -15.93 -9.66 -12.52
N TYR A 267 -14.74 -9.09 -12.34
CA TYR A 267 -14.32 -7.88 -13.05
C TYR A 267 -14.38 -8.07 -14.57
N GLN A 268 -15.08 -7.16 -15.24
CA GLN A 268 -15.30 -7.21 -16.68
C GLN A 268 -14.29 -6.31 -17.40
N TRP A 269 -13.43 -6.94 -18.19
CA TRP A 269 -12.47 -6.21 -19.00
C TRP A 269 -13.17 -5.51 -20.17
N THR A 270 -12.94 -4.20 -20.28
CA THR A 270 -13.22 -3.45 -21.50
C THR A 270 -11.92 -3.21 -22.27
N PRO A 271 -11.97 -2.98 -23.60
CA PRO A 271 -10.79 -2.59 -24.36
C PRO A 271 -10.10 -1.34 -23.79
N MET A 272 -10.87 -0.38 -23.28
CA MET A 272 -10.35 0.81 -22.60
C MET A 272 -9.65 0.46 -21.28
N ALA A 273 -10.25 -0.42 -20.47
CA ALA A 273 -9.65 -0.89 -19.22
C ALA A 273 -8.31 -1.60 -19.46
N LEU A 274 -8.25 -2.45 -20.49
CA LEU A 274 -7.03 -3.14 -20.87
C LEU A 274 -5.96 -2.16 -21.35
N ALA A 275 -6.31 -1.22 -22.23
CA ALA A 275 -5.39 -0.19 -22.71
C ALA A 275 -4.88 0.67 -21.54
N GLY A 276 -5.77 1.08 -20.64
CA GLY A 276 -5.44 1.85 -19.45
C GLY A 276 -4.49 1.10 -18.51
N PHE A 277 -4.75 -0.19 -18.28
CA PHE A 277 -3.90 -1.05 -17.47
C PHE A 277 -2.49 -1.19 -18.06
N VAL A 278 -2.38 -1.43 -19.36
CA VAL A 278 -1.09 -1.50 -20.07
C VAL A 278 -0.35 -0.16 -20.00
N LEU A 279 -1.03 0.96 -20.24
CA LEU A 279 -0.45 2.29 -20.14
C LEU A 279 0.03 2.63 -18.72
N ALA A 280 -0.74 2.27 -17.69
CA ALA A 280 -0.35 2.45 -16.30
C ALA A 280 0.94 1.68 -15.98
N GLY A 281 1.01 0.41 -16.41
CA GLY A 281 2.22 -0.42 -16.29
C GLY A 281 3.42 0.16 -17.04
N LEU A 282 3.22 0.60 -18.29
CA LEU A 282 4.27 1.24 -19.10
C LEU A 282 4.76 2.54 -18.50
N GLY A 283 3.85 3.38 -17.99
CA GLY A 283 4.20 4.64 -17.34
C GLY A 283 5.12 4.40 -16.15
N ASN A 284 4.75 3.48 -15.26
CA ASN A 284 5.59 3.11 -14.14
C ASN A 284 6.92 2.50 -14.59
N TYR A 285 6.92 1.62 -15.60
CA TYR A 285 8.15 1.08 -16.18
C TYR A 285 9.07 2.19 -16.68
N LEU A 286 8.55 3.18 -17.42
CA LEU A 286 9.33 4.30 -17.95
C LEU A 286 9.98 5.15 -16.84
N VAL A 287 9.23 5.41 -15.76
CA VAL A 287 9.77 6.11 -14.58
C VAL A 287 10.96 5.35 -13.97
N MET A 288 10.90 4.03 -14.04
CA MET A 288 11.85 3.12 -13.42
C MET A 288 13.03 2.73 -14.32
N SER A 289 12.91 2.85 -15.65
CA SER A 289 13.81 2.19 -16.62
C SER A 289 15.10 2.93 -16.97
N ARG A 290 15.32 4.17 -16.52
CA ARG A 290 16.54 4.89 -16.93
C ARG A 290 17.16 5.75 -15.83
N LYS A 291 18.04 5.10 -15.07
CA LYS A 291 19.24 5.72 -14.50
C LYS A 291 20.43 4.84 -14.86
N ASN A 292 21.11 5.23 -15.94
CA ASN A 292 22.55 5.02 -16.04
C ASN A 292 23.20 6.25 -15.41
#